data_AF-A0A1B1RV85-F1
#
_entry.id   AF-A0A1B1RV85-F1
#
_cell.length_a   1.000
_cell.length_b   1.000
_cell.length_c   1.000
_cell.angle_alpha   90.00
_cell.angle_beta   90.00
_cell.angle_gamma   90.00
#
_symmetry.space_group_name_H-M   'P 1'
#
loop_
_entity.id
_entity.type
_entity.pdbx_description
1 polymer ?
#
loop_
_entity_poly.entity_id
_entity_poly.type
_entity_poly.pdbx_seq_one_letter_code
_entity_poly.pdbx_strand_id
1 'polypeptide(L)'
;SLEKKYEEAKAKYDAAKKDYDEAKKKAAEAQKKYEEDQKKTEEKAKKEKEAAKEVDDASLAVQKAHVEYRKVLDSRNSYRNPSDHAKKLAEADKKITEETTKLTNAQTKFQSIRTTIVVPEQSELAETKKKAEEAKAEEKVAKRKYDYATLKVALAKKEVEAKELEIEKLQYEISTLEQEVATAQHQVDNLKKLLAGADPDDGTEVIEAKLKKGEAELNAKQAELAKKQTELEKLLDSLDPEGKTQDPLDKEAEEAELDKFADELQNKVADLVK
;
A
#
# COMPACT_ATOMS: atom_id res chain seq x y z
N SER A 1 -28.71 -5.82 -2.41
CA SER A 1 -28.21 -6.86 -1.50
C SER A 1 -26.94 -6.39 -0.83
N LEU A 2 -26.83 -6.59 0.49
CA LEU A 2 -25.58 -6.37 1.23
C LEU A 2 -24.47 -7.31 0.74
N GLU A 3 -24.84 -8.54 0.36
CA GLU A 3 -23.92 -9.52 -0.20
C GLU A 3 -23.38 -9.07 -1.56
N LYS A 4 -24.25 -8.50 -2.41
CA LYS A 4 -23.82 -7.84 -3.66
C LYS A 4 -22.86 -6.67 -3.38
N LYS A 5 -23.12 -5.83 -2.37
CA LYS A 5 -22.21 -4.74 -2.00
C LYS A 5 -20.86 -5.27 -1.51
N TYR A 6 -20.85 -6.36 -0.76
CA TYR A 6 -19.62 -7.02 -0.32
C TYR A 6 -18.80 -7.54 -1.51
N GLU A 7 -19.43 -8.23 -2.47
CA GLU A 7 -18.74 -8.71 -3.67
C GLU A 7 -18.25 -7.56 -4.57
N GLU A 8 -19.02 -6.48 -4.71
CA GLU A 8 -18.58 -5.26 -5.42
C GLU A 8 -17.38 -4.59 -4.71
N ALA A 9 -17.41 -4.50 -3.37
CA ALA A 9 -16.30 -3.98 -2.60
C ALA A 9 -15.04 -4.84 -2.76
N LYS A 10 -15.20 -6.16 -2.78
CA LYS A 10 -14.11 -7.13 -2.96
C LYS A 10 -13.47 -7.03 -4.35
N ALA A 11 -14.28 -6.88 -5.39
CA ALA A 11 -13.79 -6.63 -6.75
C ALA A 11 -12.99 -5.31 -6.82
N LYS A 12 -13.47 -4.23 -6.18
CA LYS A 12 -12.75 -2.96 -6.09
C LYS A 12 -11.43 -3.08 -5.30
N TYR A 13 -11.43 -3.87 -4.22
CA TYR A 13 -10.22 -4.18 -3.46
C TYR A 13 -9.18 -4.93 -4.30
N ASP A 14 -9.59 -5.97 -5.04
CA ASP A 14 -8.66 -6.75 -5.87
C ASP A 14 -8.05 -5.88 -6.98
N ALA A 15 -8.84 -4.99 -7.58
CA ALA A 15 -8.36 -4.00 -8.54
C ALA A 15 -7.36 -3.03 -7.90
N ALA A 16 -7.72 -2.39 -6.78
CA ALA A 16 -6.85 -1.44 -6.10
C ALA A 16 -5.53 -2.07 -5.59
N LYS A 17 -5.58 -3.34 -5.18
CA LYS A 17 -4.40 -4.12 -4.79
C LYS A 17 -3.45 -4.29 -5.96
N LYS A 18 -3.98 -4.68 -7.12
CA LYS A 18 -3.18 -4.85 -8.35
C LYS A 18 -2.54 -3.53 -8.78
N ASP A 19 -3.29 -2.43 -8.74
CA ASP A 19 -2.79 -1.10 -9.08
C ASP A 19 -1.66 -0.65 -8.13
N TYR A 20 -1.82 -0.91 -6.83
CA TYR A 20 -0.77 -0.63 -5.84
C TYR A 20 0.49 -1.45 -6.08
N ASP A 21 0.37 -2.76 -6.32
CA ASP A 21 1.51 -3.63 -6.61
C ASP A 21 2.26 -3.18 -7.88
N GLU A 22 1.53 -2.77 -8.93
CA GLU A 22 2.13 -2.25 -10.15
C GLU A 22 2.82 -0.90 -9.93
N ALA A 23 2.17 0.04 -9.23
CA ALA A 23 2.74 1.36 -8.93
C ALA A 23 4.01 1.23 -8.07
N LYS A 24 3.98 0.35 -7.07
CA LYS A 24 5.15 0.04 -6.23
C LYS A 24 6.32 -0.51 -7.04
N LYS A 25 6.06 -1.39 -8.00
CA LYS A 25 7.09 -1.91 -8.91
C LYS A 25 7.69 -0.80 -9.78
N LYS A 26 6.84 0.05 -10.38
CA LYS A 26 7.28 1.19 -11.20
C LYS A 26 8.13 2.18 -10.40
N ALA A 27 7.72 2.50 -9.17
CA ALA A 27 8.47 3.38 -8.27
C ALA A 27 9.86 2.81 -7.94
N ALA A 28 9.94 1.52 -7.63
CA ALA A 28 11.22 0.85 -7.36
C ALA A 28 12.15 0.84 -8.58
N GLU A 29 11.61 0.56 -9.78
CA GLU A 29 12.39 0.55 -11.03
C GLU A 29 12.90 1.94 -11.40
N ALA A 30 12.04 2.97 -11.29
CA ALA A 30 12.42 4.36 -11.56
C ALA A 30 13.48 4.87 -10.58
N GLN A 31 13.31 4.57 -9.29
CA GLN A 31 14.29 4.93 -8.26
C GLN A 31 15.63 4.25 -8.49
N LYS A 32 15.63 2.95 -8.80
CA LYS A 32 16.84 2.20 -9.11
C LYS A 32 17.59 2.79 -10.30
N LYS A 33 16.87 3.17 -11.37
CA LYS A 33 17.49 3.82 -12.54
C LYS A 33 18.17 5.14 -12.16
N TYR A 34 17.49 5.98 -11.39
CA TYR A 34 18.06 7.24 -10.92
C TYR A 34 19.31 7.04 -10.07
N GLU A 35 19.30 6.08 -9.13
CA GLU A 35 20.46 5.75 -8.28
C GLU A 35 21.64 5.20 -9.09
N GLU A 36 21.39 4.35 -10.09
CA GLU A 36 22.44 3.85 -10.99
C GLU A 36 23.07 4.98 -11.82
N ASP A 37 22.24 5.89 -12.35
CA ASP A 37 22.67 7.06 -13.13
C ASP A 37 23.50 8.03 -12.26
N GLN A 38 23.08 8.26 -11.01
CA GLN A 38 23.84 9.04 -10.03
C GLN A 38 25.18 8.38 -9.69
N LYS A 39 25.19 7.08 -9.39
CA LYS A 39 26.40 6.34 -9.01
C LYS A 39 27.47 6.35 -10.10
N LYS A 40 27.08 6.20 -11.37
CA LYS A 40 28.01 6.32 -12.52
C LYS A 40 28.65 7.72 -12.58
N THR A 41 27.84 8.75 -12.33
CA THR A 41 28.29 10.14 -12.31
C THR A 41 29.31 10.39 -11.20
N GLU A 42 29.03 9.91 -9.99
CA GLU A 42 29.94 10.01 -8.83
C GLU A 42 31.25 9.24 -9.04
N GLU A 43 31.18 8.02 -9.60
CA GLU A 43 32.35 7.20 -9.88
C GLU A 43 33.27 7.85 -10.93
N LYS A 44 32.69 8.41 -12.00
CA LYS A 44 33.45 9.16 -13.01
C LYS A 44 34.14 10.35 -12.38
N ALA A 45 33.41 11.17 -11.61
CA ALA A 45 33.95 12.35 -10.95
C ALA A 45 35.12 12.01 -10.01
N LYS A 46 35.01 10.91 -9.25
CA LYS A 46 36.09 10.44 -8.37
C LYS A 46 37.34 10.03 -9.17
N LYS A 47 37.17 9.22 -10.23
CA LYS A 47 38.27 8.80 -11.11
C LYS A 47 38.94 9.97 -11.81
N GLU A 48 38.16 10.94 -12.30
CA GLU A 48 38.70 12.16 -12.91
C GLU A 48 39.49 13.00 -11.90
N LYS A 49 38.99 13.14 -10.67
CA LYS A 49 39.71 13.87 -9.61
C LYS A 49 41.06 13.23 -9.26
N GLU A 50 41.09 11.91 -9.15
CA GLU A 50 42.33 11.16 -8.89
C GLU A 50 43.33 11.29 -10.05
N ALA A 51 42.87 11.14 -11.29
CA ALA A 51 43.73 11.27 -12.46
C ALA A 51 44.19 12.72 -12.73
N ALA A 52 43.34 13.72 -12.45
CA ALA A 52 43.73 15.13 -12.53
C ALA A 52 44.87 15.44 -11.54
N LYS A 53 44.82 14.88 -10.33
CA LYS A 53 45.91 15.01 -9.36
C LYS A 53 47.22 14.38 -9.87
N GLU A 54 47.17 13.22 -10.53
CA GLU A 54 48.35 12.59 -11.15
C GLU A 54 48.95 13.49 -12.25
N VAL A 55 48.11 14.16 -13.04
CA VAL A 55 48.54 15.13 -14.06
C VAL A 55 49.20 16.36 -13.42
N ASP A 56 48.61 16.91 -12.35
CA ASP A 56 49.14 18.06 -11.63
C ASP A 56 50.51 17.74 -10.99
N ASP A 57 50.63 16.59 -10.33
CA ASP A 57 51.86 16.13 -9.69
C ASP A 57 52.97 15.90 -10.74
N ALA A 58 52.65 15.28 -11.88
CA ALA A 58 53.60 15.08 -12.98
C ALA A 58 54.01 16.40 -13.65
N SER A 59 53.08 17.35 -13.82
CA SER A 59 53.34 18.68 -14.35
C SER A 59 54.30 19.46 -13.45
N LEU A 60 54.09 19.39 -12.14
CA LEU A 60 54.99 19.99 -11.15
C LEU A 60 56.40 19.35 -11.20
N ALA A 61 56.50 18.04 -11.42
CA ALA A 61 57.78 17.35 -11.55
C ALA A 61 58.56 17.81 -12.80
N VAL A 62 57.89 17.97 -13.93
CA VAL A 62 58.47 18.54 -15.18
C VAL A 62 58.97 19.97 -14.94
N GLN A 63 58.18 20.81 -14.28
CA GLN A 63 58.58 22.18 -13.96
C GLN A 63 59.83 22.20 -13.07
N LYS A 64 59.89 21.35 -12.04
CA LYS A 64 61.06 21.22 -11.16
C LYS A 64 62.29 20.76 -11.93
N ALA A 65 62.16 19.79 -12.84
CA ALA A 65 63.25 19.33 -13.69
C ALA A 65 63.78 20.45 -14.61
N HIS A 66 62.90 21.26 -15.19
CA HIS A 66 63.31 22.44 -15.96
C HIS A 66 64.01 23.51 -15.12
N VAL A 67 63.58 23.72 -13.87
CA VAL A 67 64.27 24.65 -12.94
C VAL A 67 65.67 24.13 -12.60
N GLU A 68 65.83 22.83 -12.35
CA GLU A 68 67.14 22.21 -12.11
C GLU A 68 68.05 22.33 -13.33
N TYR A 69 67.54 22.07 -14.53
CA TYR A 69 68.27 22.25 -15.77
C TYR A 69 68.80 23.69 -15.93
N ARG A 70 67.95 24.70 -15.71
CA ARG A 70 68.38 26.11 -15.75
C ARG A 70 69.48 26.42 -14.73
N LYS A 71 69.37 25.89 -13.51
CA LYS A 71 70.45 26.05 -12.50
C LYS A 71 71.77 25.45 -12.97
N VAL A 72 71.74 24.28 -13.63
CA VAL A 72 72.95 23.67 -14.22
C VAL A 72 73.49 24.53 -15.36
N LEU A 73 72.62 25.07 -16.21
CA LEU A 73 72.99 25.98 -17.30
C LEU A 73 73.70 27.25 -16.77
N ASP A 74 73.10 27.91 -15.78
CA ASP A 74 73.60 29.17 -15.20
C ASP A 74 74.89 28.98 -14.39
N SER A 75 75.12 27.77 -13.85
CA SER A 75 76.31 27.45 -13.05
C SER A 75 77.54 27.07 -13.88
N ARG A 76 77.56 27.31 -15.19
CA ARG A 76 78.69 26.96 -16.10
C ARG A 76 80.06 27.36 -15.53
N ASN A 77 80.17 28.58 -15.01
CA ASN A 77 81.42 29.12 -14.47
C ASN A 77 81.86 28.46 -13.14
N SER A 78 81.00 27.65 -12.52
CA SER A 78 81.29 26.91 -11.28
C SER A 78 81.99 25.57 -11.55
N TYR A 79 82.13 25.16 -12.80
CA TYR A 79 82.77 23.89 -13.19
C TYR A 79 84.20 24.13 -13.66
N ARG A 80 85.15 23.40 -13.07
CA ARG A 80 86.58 23.47 -13.44
C ARG A 80 86.87 22.78 -14.77
N ASN A 81 86.07 21.79 -15.15
CA ASN A 81 86.22 21.01 -16.37
C ASN A 81 84.93 21.07 -17.21
N PRO A 82 84.98 21.51 -18.48
CA PRO A 82 83.81 21.57 -19.36
C PRO A 82 83.08 20.24 -19.53
N SER A 83 83.82 19.11 -19.47
CA SER A 83 83.22 17.77 -19.59
C SER A 83 82.26 17.43 -18.44
N ASP A 84 82.56 17.89 -17.22
CA ASP A 84 81.73 17.60 -16.05
C ASP A 84 80.43 18.42 -16.05
N HIS A 85 80.50 19.67 -16.56
CA HIS A 85 79.31 20.49 -16.81
C HIS A 85 78.39 19.85 -17.84
N ALA A 86 78.95 19.40 -18.97
CA ALA A 86 78.19 18.75 -20.04
C ALA A 86 77.48 17.47 -19.56
N LYS A 87 78.13 16.66 -18.71
CA LYS A 87 77.51 15.45 -18.13
C LYS A 87 76.30 15.78 -17.26
N LYS A 88 76.40 16.77 -16.36
CA LYS A 88 75.27 17.18 -15.52
C LYS A 88 74.13 17.80 -16.31
N LEU A 89 74.44 18.52 -17.39
CA LEU A 89 73.43 19.06 -18.29
C LEU A 89 72.65 17.93 -18.97
N ALA A 90 73.36 16.90 -19.46
CA ALA A 90 72.75 15.71 -20.07
C ALA A 90 71.90 14.90 -19.06
N GLU A 91 72.34 14.78 -17.80
CA GLU A 91 71.53 14.15 -16.73
C GLU A 91 70.25 14.94 -16.45
N ALA A 92 70.31 16.27 -16.40
CA ALA A 92 69.14 17.12 -16.22
C ALA A 92 68.17 17.04 -17.42
N ASP A 93 68.69 17.00 -18.66
CA ASP A 93 67.89 16.78 -19.88
C ASP A 93 67.21 15.40 -19.89
N LYS A 94 67.93 14.36 -19.46
CA LYS A 94 67.37 13.01 -19.30
C LYS A 94 66.22 13.01 -18.30
N LYS A 95 66.38 13.70 -17.16
CA LYS A 95 65.33 13.85 -16.15
C LYS A 95 64.12 14.62 -16.69
N ILE A 96 64.31 15.68 -17.47
CA ILE A 96 63.21 16.38 -18.15
C ILE A 96 62.46 15.41 -19.07
N THR A 97 63.18 14.62 -19.86
CA THR A 97 62.58 13.66 -20.81
C THR A 97 61.76 12.58 -20.09
N GLU A 98 62.31 12.04 -18.99
CA GLU A 98 61.64 11.05 -18.15
C GLU A 98 60.37 11.60 -17.51
N GLU A 99 60.43 12.79 -16.89
CA GLU A 99 59.25 13.43 -16.26
C GLU A 99 58.20 13.86 -17.31
N THR A 100 58.64 14.34 -18.48
CA THR A 100 57.73 14.70 -19.58
C THR A 100 56.98 13.47 -20.10
N THR A 101 57.66 12.32 -20.19
CA THR A 101 57.02 11.05 -20.56
C THR A 101 55.96 10.64 -19.54
N LYS A 102 56.24 10.80 -18.24
CA LYS A 102 55.26 10.54 -17.17
C LYS A 102 54.05 11.46 -17.26
N LEU A 103 54.26 12.76 -17.53
CA LEU A 103 53.18 13.72 -17.73
C LEU A 103 52.28 13.31 -18.91
N THR A 104 52.86 12.97 -20.07
CA THR A 104 52.10 12.51 -21.24
C THR A 104 51.27 11.26 -20.93
N ASN A 105 51.83 10.31 -20.19
CA ASN A 105 51.11 9.10 -19.77
C ASN A 105 49.94 9.44 -18.83
N ALA A 106 50.14 10.32 -17.84
CA ALA A 106 49.09 10.77 -16.93
C ALA A 106 47.97 11.52 -17.68
N GLN A 107 48.33 12.41 -18.63
CA GLN A 107 47.38 13.11 -19.48
C GLN A 107 46.55 12.14 -20.33
N THR A 108 47.19 11.11 -20.89
CA THR A 108 46.53 10.07 -21.69
C THR A 108 45.54 9.27 -20.84
N LYS A 109 45.91 8.89 -19.60
CA LYS A 109 45.00 8.22 -18.66
C LYS A 109 43.80 9.09 -18.32
N PHE A 110 44.02 10.37 -18.02
CA PHE A 110 42.95 11.32 -17.70
C PHE A 110 41.97 11.50 -18.87
N GLN A 111 42.49 11.67 -20.09
CA GLN A 111 41.66 11.75 -21.30
C GLN A 111 40.87 10.45 -21.54
N SER A 112 41.51 9.30 -21.34
CA SER A 112 40.83 8.00 -21.43
C SER A 112 39.65 7.88 -20.46
N ILE A 113 39.80 8.31 -19.20
CA ILE A 113 38.70 8.32 -18.22
C ILE A 113 37.53 9.20 -18.70
N ARG A 114 37.83 10.39 -19.23
CA ARG A 114 36.82 11.33 -19.74
C ARG A 114 36.00 10.78 -20.89
N THR A 115 36.65 10.05 -21.81
CA THR A 115 36.03 9.54 -23.04
C THR A 115 35.39 8.16 -22.88
N THR A 116 35.94 7.29 -22.04
CA THR A 116 35.47 5.90 -21.89
C THR A 116 34.31 5.75 -20.90
N ILE A 117 34.24 6.60 -19.87
CA ILE A 117 33.15 6.55 -18.89
C ILE A 117 32.04 7.48 -19.36
N VAL A 118 30.98 6.90 -19.92
CA VAL A 118 29.77 7.65 -20.31
C VAL A 118 28.88 7.83 -19.09
N VAL A 119 28.55 9.08 -18.78
CA VAL A 119 27.62 9.44 -17.70
C VAL A 119 26.40 10.14 -18.30
N PRO A 120 25.23 10.00 -17.69
CA PRO A 120 24.04 10.73 -18.13
C PRO A 120 24.30 12.23 -18.06
N GLU A 121 23.73 12.96 -19.02
CA GLU A 121 23.77 14.42 -18.99
C GLU A 121 22.95 14.96 -17.80
N GLN A 122 23.21 16.21 -17.39
CA GLN A 122 22.47 16.81 -16.28
C GLN A 122 20.96 16.85 -16.54
N SER A 123 20.55 17.08 -17.79
CA SER A 123 19.16 17.03 -18.24
C SER A 123 18.56 15.63 -18.09
N GLU A 124 19.27 14.59 -18.52
CA GLU A 124 18.84 13.19 -18.41
C GLU A 124 18.74 12.74 -16.95
N LEU A 125 19.70 13.11 -16.11
CA LEU A 125 19.68 12.81 -14.67
C LEU A 125 18.52 13.54 -13.95
N ALA A 126 18.22 14.77 -14.36
CA ALA A 126 17.05 15.49 -13.85
C ALA A 126 15.74 14.83 -14.29
N GLU A 127 15.67 14.33 -15.52
CA GLU A 127 14.50 13.60 -16.02
C GLU A 127 14.28 12.28 -15.28
N THR A 128 15.34 11.51 -15.00
CA THR A 128 15.23 10.25 -14.25
C THR A 128 14.86 10.49 -12.79
N LYS A 129 15.38 11.56 -12.19
CA LYS A 129 14.95 12.00 -10.85
C LYS A 129 13.47 12.34 -10.82
N LYS A 130 13.01 13.15 -11.78
CA LYS A 130 11.61 13.55 -11.90
C LYS A 130 10.70 12.32 -12.05
N LYS A 131 11.06 11.38 -12.92
CA LYS A 131 10.30 10.11 -13.10
C LYS A 131 10.25 9.28 -11.82
N ALA A 132 11.34 9.22 -11.05
CA ALA A 132 11.35 8.54 -9.76
C ALA A 132 10.44 9.21 -8.72
N GLU A 133 10.44 10.55 -8.67
CA GLU A 133 9.56 11.33 -7.80
C GLU A 133 8.08 11.18 -8.18
N GLU A 134 7.75 11.24 -9.46
CA GLU A 134 6.40 11.02 -10.00
C GLU A 134 5.89 9.61 -9.70
N ALA A 135 6.69 8.58 -10.01
CA ALA A 135 6.31 7.19 -9.72
C ALA A 135 6.10 6.92 -8.23
N LYS A 136 6.88 7.58 -7.35
CA LYS A 136 6.70 7.50 -5.90
C LYS A 136 5.43 8.24 -5.42
N ALA A 137 5.05 9.32 -6.08
CA ALA A 137 3.77 9.99 -5.81
C ALA A 137 2.60 9.10 -6.24
N GLU A 138 2.67 8.48 -7.42
CA GLU A 138 1.68 7.51 -7.91
C GLU A 138 1.55 6.31 -6.96
N GLU A 139 2.67 5.74 -6.48
CA GLU A 139 2.66 4.66 -5.49
C GLU A 139 1.88 5.04 -4.22
N LYS A 140 2.09 6.26 -3.70
CA LYS A 140 1.38 6.75 -2.49
C LYS A 140 -0.12 6.86 -2.72
N VAL A 141 -0.52 7.36 -3.89
CA VAL A 141 -1.93 7.48 -4.27
C VAL A 141 -2.56 6.10 -4.41
N ALA A 142 -1.91 5.18 -5.12
CA ALA A 142 -2.39 3.81 -5.29
C ALA A 142 -2.52 3.09 -3.93
N LYS A 143 -1.56 3.30 -3.03
CA LYS A 143 -1.63 2.79 -1.65
C LYS A 143 -2.86 3.31 -0.91
N ARG A 144 -3.15 4.62 -0.96
CA ARG A 144 -4.34 5.19 -0.30
C ARG A 144 -5.64 4.59 -0.85
N LYS A 145 -5.73 4.41 -2.18
CA LYS A 145 -6.89 3.76 -2.82
C LYS A 145 -7.04 2.31 -2.35
N TYR A 146 -5.93 1.57 -2.23
CA TYR A 146 -5.91 0.21 -1.68
C TYR A 146 -6.33 0.14 -0.20
N ASP A 147 -5.79 1.01 0.65
CA ASP A 147 -6.14 1.07 2.07
C ASP A 147 -7.62 1.42 2.26
N TYR A 148 -8.14 2.36 1.46
CA TYR A 148 -9.57 2.72 1.44
C TYR A 148 -10.46 1.55 0.98
N ALA A 149 -10.09 0.85 -0.09
CA ALA A 149 -10.84 -0.31 -0.57
C ALA A 149 -10.85 -1.45 0.48
N THR A 150 -9.75 -1.62 1.22
CA THR A 150 -9.67 -2.57 2.34
C THR A 150 -10.69 -2.25 3.43
N LEU A 151 -10.84 -0.97 3.79
CA LEU A 151 -11.85 -0.54 4.77
C LEU A 151 -13.28 -0.75 4.27
N LYS A 152 -13.55 -0.47 2.98
CA LYS A 152 -14.87 -0.73 2.37
C LYS A 152 -15.26 -2.20 2.42
N VAL A 153 -14.34 -3.11 2.08
CA VAL A 153 -14.58 -4.56 2.17
C VAL A 153 -14.84 -4.99 3.61
N ALA A 154 -14.05 -4.49 4.56
CA ALA A 154 -14.22 -4.81 5.98
C ALA A 154 -15.58 -4.34 6.50
N LEU A 155 -16.02 -3.13 6.13
CA LEU A 155 -17.33 -2.59 6.50
C LEU A 155 -18.46 -3.44 5.91
N ALA A 156 -18.43 -3.68 4.59
CA ALA A 156 -19.47 -4.46 3.92
C ALA A 156 -19.59 -5.88 4.51
N LYS A 157 -18.45 -6.52 4.84
CA LYS A 157 -18.44 -7.82 5.51
C LYS A 157 -19.10 -7.75 6.88
N LYS A 158 -18.81 -6.71 7.66
CA LYS A 158 -19.38 -6.52 9.01
C LYS A 158 -20.88 -6.25 8.97
N GLU A 159 -21.36 -5.50 7.99
CA GLU A 159 -22.80 -5.27 7.80
C GLU A 159 -23.56 -6.57 7.47
N VAL A 160 -22.97 -7.45 6.64
CA VAL A 160 -23.53 -8.78 6.36
C VAL A 160 -23.55 -9.64 7.63
N GLU A 161 -22.40 -9.78 8.31
CA GLU A 161 -22.28 -10.57 9.55
C GLU A 161 -23.28 -10.11 10.63
N ALA A 162 -23.47 -8.79 10.79
CA ALA A 162 -24.40 -8.23 11.77
C ALA A 162 -25.86 -8.58 11.44
N LYS A 163 -26.24 -8.56 10.16
CA LYS A 163 -27.59 -8.91 9.70
C LYS A 163 -27.87 -10.41 9.80
N GLU A 164 -26.90 -11.26 9.49
CA GLU A 164 -27.00 -12.71 9.68
C GLU A 164 -27.24 -13.07 11.15
N LEU A 165 -26.52 -12.42 12.08
CA LEU A 165 -26.72 -12.60 13.52
C LEU A 165 -28.10 -12.13 14.01
N GLU A 166 -28.64 -11.05 13.45
CA GLU A 166 -30.00 -10.58 13.75
C GLU A 166 -31.04 -11.60 13.30
N ILE A 167 -30.86 -12.18 12.12
CA ILE A 167 -31.70 -13.25 11.57
C ILE A 167 -31.63 -14.51 12.43
N GLU A 168 -30.43 -14.95 12.83
CA GLU A 168 -30.25 -16.14 13.67
C GLU A 168 -31.00 -16.01 15.01
N LYS A 169 -30.87 -14.85 15.67
CA LYS A 169 -31.60 -14.57 16.92
C LYS A 169 -33.11 -14.60 16.72
N LEU A 170 -33.61 -13.97 15.66
CA LEU A 170 -35.04 -13.92 15.38
C LEU A 170 -35.60 -15.30 15.03
N GLN A 171 -34.85 -16.12 14.28
CA GLN A 171 -35.20 -17.52 14.01
C GLN A 171 -35.27 -18.35 15.29
N TYR A 172 -34.34 -18.16 16.22
CA TYR A 172 -34.38 -18.83 17.52
C TYR A 172 -35.62 -18.44 18.34
N GLU A 173 -35.97 -17.15 18.37
CA GLU A 173 -37.17 -16.65 19.06
C GLU A 173 -38.45 -17.21 18.42
N ILE A 174 -38.53 -17.24 17.09
CA ILE A 174 -39.64 -17.86 16.34
C ILE A 174 -39.77 -19.34 16.71
N SER A 175 -38.67 -20.10 16.68
CA SER A 175 -38.69 -21.53 17.00
C SER A 175 -39.15 -21.80 18.43
N THR A 176 -38.71 -20.97 19.39
CA THR A 176 -39.16 -21.06 20.78
C THR A 176 -40.67 -20.79 20.87
N LEU A 177 -41.15 -19.75 20.18
CA LEU A 177 -42.53 -19.33 20.23
C LEU A 177 -43.48 -20.31 19.48
N GLU A 178 -43.00 -20.99 18.44
CA GLU A 178 -43.69 -22.11 17.79
C GLU A 178 -43.93 -23.28 18.76
N GLN A 179 -42.94 -23.61 19.60
CA GLN A 179 -43.10 -24.64 20.64
C GLN A 179 -44.12 -24.23 21.70
N GLU A 180 -44.13 -22.95 22.10
CA GLU A 180 -45.11 -22.42 23.03
C GLU A 180 -46.53 -22.42 22.45
N VAL A 181 -46.69 -22.06 21.17
CA VAL A 181 -47.97 -22.15 20.45
C VAL A 181 -48.46 -23.59 20.40
N ALA A 182 -47.59 -24.56 20.06
CA ALA A 182 -47.94 -25.97 20.04
C ALA A 182 -48.37 -26.48 21.43
N THR A 183 -47.68 -26.04 22.48
CA THR A 183 -48.02 -26.39 23.87
C THR A 183 -49.37 -25.80 24.29
N ALA A 184 -49.62 -24.52 24.01
CA ALA A 184 -50.88 -23.84 24.31
C ALA A 184 -52.05 -24.47 23.52
N GLN A 185 -51.82 -24.82 22.25
CA GLN A 185 -52.80 -25.51 21.42
C GLN A 185 -53.17 -26.86 22.04
N HIS A 186 -52.19 -27.66 22.45
CA HIS A 186 -52.43 -28.93 23.15
C HIS A 186 -53.24 -28.77 24.43
N GLN A 187 -52.99 -27.72 25.22
CA GLN A 187 -53.76 -27.43 26.43
C GLN A 187 -55.21 -27.06 26.12
N VAL A 188 -55.44 -26.20 25.13
CA VAL A 188 -56.77 -25.81 24.66
C VAL A 188 -57.53 -27.05 24.14
N ASP A 189 -56.90 -27.89 23.34
CA ASP A 189 -57.53 -29.10 22.79
C ASP A 189 -57.92 -30.09 23.90
N ASN A 190 -57.07 -30.23 24.93
CA ASN A 190 -57.38 -31.06 26.10
C ASN A 190 -58.56 -30.51 26.90
N LEU A 191 -58.64 -29.19 27.12
CA LEU A 191 -59.77 -28.54 27.78
C LEU A 191 -61.07 -28.72 26.97
N LYS A 192 -61.02 -28.60 25.64
CA LYS A 192 -62.17 -28.86 24.75
C LYS A 192 -62.67 -30.30 24.88
N LYS A 193 -61.75 -31.28 24.91
CA LYS A 193 -62.09 -32.69 25.11
C LYS A 193 -62.73 -32.95 26.48
N LEU A 194 -62.20 -32.35 27.55
CA LEU A 194 -62.79 -32.47 28.89
C LEU A 194 -64.20 -31.87 28.95
N LEU A 195 -64.41 -30.70 28.35
CA LEU A 195 -65.72 -30.05 28.32
C LEU A 195 -66.75 -30.87 27.53
N ALA A 196 -66.36 -31.47 26.40
CA ALA A 196 -67.24 -32.31 25.58
C ALA A 196 -67.65 -33.63 26.26
N GLY A 197 -66.90 -34.09 27.26
CA GLY A 197 -67.19 -35.31 28.04
C GLY A 197 -67.86 -35.06 29.39
N ALA A 198 -68.12 -33.81 29.77
CA ALA A 198 -68.75 -33.45 31.04
C ALA A 198 -70.28 -33.45 30.93
N ASP A 199 -70.97 -33.83 32.01
CA ASP A 199 -72.43 -33.72 32.10
C ASP A 199 -72.83 -32.24 32.24
N PRO A 200 -73.80 -31.71 31.47
CA PRO A 200 -74.22 -30.31 31.55
C PRO A 200 -74.66 -29.83 32.95
N ASP A 201 -75.05 -30.73 33.86
CA ASP A 201 -75.42 -30.40 35.25
C ASP A 201 -74.22 -30.35 36.24
N ASP A 202 -73.00 -30.71 35.81
CA ASP A 202 -71.81 -30.91 36.67
C ASP A 202 -70.97 -29.64 36.94
N GLY A 203 -71.52 -28.44 36.72
CA GLY A 203 -70.85 -27.17 37.07
C GLY A 203 -69.56 -26.92 36.28
N THR A 204 -69.64 -26.99 34.94
CA THR A 204 -68.51 -26.85 33.99
C THR A 204 -67.88 -25.45 33.90
N GLU A 205 -68.42 -24.46 34.63
CA GLU A 205 -68.02 -23.05 34.58
C GLU A 205 -66.50 -22.83 34.73
N VAL A 206 -65.84 -23.63 35.57
CA VAL A 206 -64.38 -23.56 35.79
C VAL A 206 -63.59 -24.00 34.56
N ILE A 207 -64.06 -25.03 33.85
CA ILE A 207 -63.41 -25.53 32.62
C ILE A 207 -63.62 -24.53 31.48
N GLU A 208 -64.81 -23.96 31.35
CA GLU A 208 -65.09 -22.92 30.36
C GLU A 208 -64.28 -21.65 30.57
N ALA A 209 -64.12 -21.21 31.82
CA ALA A 209 -63.27 -20.06 32.17
C ALA A 209 -61.80 -20.33 31.83
N LYS A 210 -61.29 -21.54 32.13
CA LYS A 210 -59.94 -21.96 31.73
C LYS A 210 -59.77 -22.05 30.22
N LEU A 211 -60.78 -22.54 29.51
CA LEU A 211 -60.77 -22.63 28.05
C LEU A 211 -60.69 -21.24 27.41
N LYS A 212 -61.56 -20.30 27.82
CA LYS A 212 -61.52 -18.92 27.33
C LYS A 212 -60.16 -18.26 27.55
N LYS A 213 -59.56 -18.48 28.73
CA LYS A 213 -58.22 -17.97 29.03
C LYS A 213 -57.16 -18.61 28.13
N GLY A 214 -57.19 -19.93 27.95
CA GLY A 214 -56.26 -20.66 27.08
C GLY A 214 -56.38 -20.26 25.61
N GLU A 215 -57.60 -20.06 25.11
CA GLU A 215 -57.83 -19.57 23.74
C GLU A 215 -57.32 -18.14 23.55
N ALA A 216 -57.50 -17.27 24.54
CA ALA A 216 -56.95 -15.92 24.49
C ALA A 216 -55.42 -15.92 24.49
N GLU A 217 -54.78 -16.76 25.31
CA GLU A 217 -53.32 -16.91 25.37
C GLU A 217 -52.75 -17.50 24.07
N LEU A 218 -53.39 -18.54 23.53
CA LEU A 218 -53.04 -19.13 22.24
C LEU A 218 -53.10 -18.09 21.11
N ASN A 219 -54.21 -17.34 21.02
CA ASN A 219 -54.38 -16.29 20.01
C ASN A 219 -53.30 -15.19 20.14
N ALA A 220 -52.96 -14.80 21.37
CA ALA A 220 -51.90 -13.81 21.61
C ALA A 220 -50.53 -14.31 21.12
N LYS A 221 -50.18 -15.57 21.43
CA LYS A 221 -48.93 -16.19 20.95
C LYS A 221 -48.91 -16.35 19.43
N GLN A 222 -50.00 -16.79 18.81
CA GLN A 222 -50.10 -16.87 17.35
C GLN A 222 -49.93 -15.50 16.68
N ALA A 223 -50.49 -14.44 17.27
CA ALA A 223 -50.32 -13.08 16.76
C ALA A 223 -48.88 -12.57 16.91
N GLU A 224 -48.18 -12.92 18.00
CA GLU A 224 -46.76 -12.60 18.18
C GLU A 224 -45.88 -13.36 17.18
N LEU A 225 -46.17 -14.65 16.95
CA LEU A 225 -45.49 -15.47 15.96
C LEU A 225 -45.56 -14.86 14.57
N ALA A 226 -46.76 -14.49 14.13
CA ALA A 226 -47.00 -13.88 12.82
C ALA A 226 -46.22 -12.56 12.65
N LYS A 227 -46.13 -11.75 13.71
CA LYS A 227 -45.32 -10.50 13.69
C LYS A 227 -43.83 -10.79 13.50
N LYS A 228 -43.27 -11.75 14.26
CA LYS A 228 -41.86 -12.12 14.16
C LYS A 228 -41.53 -12.76 12.81
N GLN A 229 -42.40 -13.61 12.28
CA GLN A 229 -42.24 -14.18 10.94
C GLN A 229 -42.22 -13.09 9.85
N THR A 230 -43.10 -12.09 9.96
CA THR A 230 -43.11 -10.93 9.05
C THR A 230 -41.84 -10.08 9.17
N GLU A 231 -41.29 -9.93 10.38
CA GLU A 231 -40.03 -9.22 10.62
C GLU A 231 -38.83 -9.98 10.03
N LEU A 232 -38.82 -11.30 10.15
CA LEU A 232 -37.80 -12.17 9.55
C LEU A 232 -37.80 -12.05 8.02
N GLU A 233 -38.97 -12.08 7.40
CA GLU A 233 -39.11 -11.92 5.94
C GLU A 233 -38.52 -10.58 5.47
N LYS A 234 -38.81 -9.48 6.17
CA LYS A 234 -38.23 -8.16 5.86
C LYS A 234 -36.71 -8.11 6.02
N LEU A 235 -36.15 -8.82 6.99
CA LEU A 235 -34.70 -8.90 7.19
C LEU A 235 -34.03 -9.71 6.07
N LEU A 236 -34.63 -10.82 5.66
CA LEU A 236 -34.16 -11.63 4.53
C LEU A 236 -34.20 -10.84 3.22
N ASP A 237 -35.28 -10.09 2.97
CA ASP A 237 -35.41 -9.19 1.82
C ASP A 237 -34.33 -8.09 1.79
N SER A 238 -33.77 -7.71 2.96
CA SER A 238 -32.70 -6.72 3.03
C SER A 238 -31.31 -7.30 2.67
N LEU A 239 -31.11 -8.60 2.91
CA LEU A 239 -29.93 -9.33 2.46
C LEU A 239 -29.98 -9.59 0.96
N ASP A 240 -31.15 -9.89 0.39
CA ASP A 240 -31.32 -10.17 -1.05
C ASP A 240 -32.48 -9.41 -1.74
N PRO A 241 -32.48 -8.07 -1.78
CA PRO A 241 -33.48 -7.34 -2.55
C PRO A 241 -33.16 -7.47 -4.04
N GLU A 242 -34.13 -8.00 -4.79
CA GLU A 242 -34.16 -7.92 -6.25
C GLU A 242 -33.81 -6.49 -6.68
N GLY A 243 -32.72 -6.38 -7.43
CA GLY A 243 -31.83 -5.23 -7.39
C GLY A 243 -32.47 -3.85 -7.55
N LYS A 244 -32.16 -2.95 -6.61
CA LYS A 244 -31.80 -1.54 -6.82
C LYS A 244 -31.58 -0.83 -5.48
N THR A 245 -30.34 -0.75 -5.03
CA THR A 245 -29.93 0.32 -4.11
C THR A 245 -28.59 0.85 -4.58
N GLN A 246 -28.60 2.09 -5.08
CA GLN A 246 -27.40 2.83 -5.44
C GLN A 246 -26.83 3.37 -4.12
N ASP A 247 -25.65 2.89 -3.74
CA ASP A 247 -25.04 3.26 -2.47
C ASP A 247 -24.55 4.72 -2.53
N PRO A 248 -25.02 5.62 -1.65
CA PRO A 248 -24.50 6.99 -1.58
C PRO A 248 -22.99 7.04 -1.25
N LEU A 249 -22.40 5.94 -0.78
CA LEU A 249 -20.96 5.78 -0.48
C LEU A 249 -20.11 5.38 -1.70
N ASP A 250 -20.72 5.20 -2.88
CA ASP A 250 -20.01 4.77 -4.09
C ASP A 250 -19.47 5.90 -4.95
N LYS A 251 -19.41 7.12 -4.42
CA LYS A 251 -18.61 8.19 -5.01
C LYS A 251 -17.14 7.75 -4.95
N GLU A 252 -16.48 7.70 -6.10
CA GLU A 252 -15.02 7.65 -6.18
C GLU A 252 -14.49 8.83 -5.36
N ALA A 253 -13.80 8.52 -4.26
CA ALA A 253 -13.19 9.53 -3.43
C ALA A 253 -12.09 10.23 -4.23
N GLU A 254 -12.20 11.55 -4.37
CA GLU A 254 -11.09 12.35 -4.88
C GLU A 254 -9.87 12.14 -3.97
N GLU A 255 -8.68 12.16 -4.56
CA GLU A 255 -7.43 11.78 -3.86
C GLU A 255 -7.16 12.62 -2.60
N ALA A 256 -7.69 13.84 -2.55
CA ALA A 256 -7.58 14.76 -1.42
C ALA A 256 -8.53 14.42 -0.25
N GLU A 257 -9.58 13.64 -0.48
CA GLU A 257 -10.59 13.30 0.52
C GLU A 257 -10.49 11.85 1.01
N LEU A 258 -9.66 11.02 0.38
CA LEU A 258 -9.45 9.61 0.77
C LEU A 258 -9.11 9.45 2.26
N ASP A 259 -8.25 10.32 2.81
CA ASP A 259 -7.85 10.24 4.21
C ASP A 259 -9.06 10.51 5.15
N LYS A 260 -9.93 11.48 4.82
CA LYS A 260 -11.16 11.75 5.60
C LYS A 260 -12.15 10.60 5.52
N PHE A 261 -12.37 10.05 4.32
CA PHE A 261 -13.28 8.93 4.16
C PHE A 261 -12.77 7.65 4.83
N ALA A 262 -11.45 7.44 4.87
CA ALA A 262 -10.85 6.33 5.61
C ALA A 262 -11.15 6.42 7.12
N ASP A 263 -10.97 7.60 7.72
CA ASP A 263 -11.28 7.82 9.14
C ASP A 263 -12.78 7.58 9.44
N GLU A 264 -13.68 8.06 8.58
CA GLU A 264 -15.12 7.82 8.70
C GLU A 264 -15.47 6.33 8.64
N LEU A 265 -14.88 5.59 7.69
CA LEU A 265 -15.10 4.15 7.58
C LEU A 265 -14.58 3.40 8.79
N GLN A 266 -13.41 3.79 9.31
CA GLN A 266 -12.81 3.15 10.47
C GLN A 266 -13.69 3.31 11.73
N ASN A 267 -14.31 4.47 11.90
CA ASN A 267 -15.29 4.69 12.98
C ASN A 267 -16.54 3.81 12.81
N LYS A 268 -17.10 3.72 11.59
CA LYS A 268 -18.26 2.86 11.31
C LYS A 268 -17.96 1.38 11.57
N VAL A 269 -16.81 0.90 11.13
CA VAL A 269 -16.36 -0.48 11.39
C VAL A 269 -16.25 -0.73 12.89
N ALA A 270 -15.70 0.22 13.64
CA ALA A 270 -15.55 0.09 15.09
C ALA A 270 -16.89 0.04 15.84
N ASP A 271 -17.91 0.77 15.38
CA ASP A 271 -19.23 0.76 16.00
C ASP A 271 -20.01 -0.55 15.75
N LEU A 272 -19.78 -1.23 14.62
CA LEU A 272 -20.35 -2.55 14.34
C LEU A 272 -19.69 -3.70 15.12
N VAL A 273 -18.61 -3.44 15.86
CA VAL A 273 -17.87 -4.44 16.66
C VAL A 273 -18.27 -4.41 18.14
N LYS A 274 -18.96 -3.37 18.60
CA LYS A 274 -19.43 -3.21 19.99
C LYS A 274 -20.75 -3.90 20.24
#